data_AF-A0A164MFM6-F1
#
_entry.id   AF-A0A164MFM6-F1
#
_cell.length_a   1.000
_cell.length_b   1.000
_cell.length_c   1.000
_cell.angle_alpha   90.00
_cell.angle_beta   90.00
_cell.angle_gamma   90.00
#
_symmetry.space_group_name_H-M   'P 1'
#
loop_
_entity.id
_entity.type
_entity.pdbx_description
1 polymer ?
#
loop_
_entity_poly.entity_id
_entity_poly.type
_entity_poly.pdbx_seq_one_letter_code
_entity_poly.pdbx_strand_id
1 'polypeptide(L)'
;MSRSKDDTAALARRASEVHAELLAAYGEDWPDHLWNDIRPDDDAVPVDLPPLESSDDVMVPFTAELRIPRAAYERLIARAEEAGLERDELLSEWITAEASADDTVSRDEILALLARRQPRTA
;
A
#
# COMPACT_ATOMS: atom_id res chain seq x y z
N MET A 1 47.56 -14.72 3.15
CA MET A 1 46.28 -14.29 2.55
C MET A 1 45.31 -15.48 2.54
N SER A 2 44.53 -15.63 3.61
CA SER A 2 43.43 -16.60 3.68
C SER A 2 42.26 -15.87 4.34
N ARG A 3 41.51 -15.07 3.57
CA ARG A 3 40.17 -14.66 3.98
C ARG A 3 39.35 -15.94 4.02
N SER A 4 38.94 -16.33 5.22
CA SER A 4 38.55 -17.69 5.54
C SER A 4 37.24 -18.02 4.84
N LYS A 5 37.08 -19.26 4.35
CA LYS A 5 35.77 -19.78 3.88
C LYS A 5 34.68 -19.61 4.96
N ASP A 6 35.10 -19.54 6.23
CA ASP A 6 34.24 -19.30 7.38
C ASP A 6 33.62 -17.90 7.38
N ASP A 7 34.35 -16.87 6.94
CA ASP A 7 33.85 -15.49 6.88
C ASP A 7 32.76 -15.37 5.79
N THR A 8 32.96 -16.04 4.65
CA THR A 8 31.99 -16.06 3.55
C THR A 8 30.72 -16.83 3.92
N ALA A 9 30.85 -17.92 4.68
CA ALA A 9 29.71 -18.69 5.17
C ALA A 9 28.93 -17.95 6.27
N ALA A 10 29.62 -17.21 7.14
CA ALA A 10 29.00 -16.34 8.13
C ALA A 10 28.23 -15.17 7.48
N LEU A 11 28.81 -14.56 6.44
CA LEU A 11 28.17 -13.52 5.64
C LEU A 11 26.89 -14.03 4.96
N ALA A 12 26.97 -15.21 4.33
CA ALA A 12 25.82 -15.82 3.66
C ALA A 12 24.67 -16.15 4.64
N ARG A 13 25.00 -16.61 5.85
CA ARG A 13 24.01 -16.81 6.92
C ARG A 13 23.34 -15.51 7.32
N ARG A 14 24.13 -14.47 7.58
CA ARG A 14 23.61 -13.17 8.01
C ARG A 14 22.74 -12.51 6.94
N ALA A 15 23.14 -12.61 5.68
CA ALA A 15 22.32 -12.17 4.55
C ALA A 15 21.00 -12.94 4.46
N SER A 16 21.02 -14.26 4.68
CA SER A 16 19.80 -15.08 4.70
C SER A 16 18.87 -14.77 5.87
N GLU A 17 19.41 -14.42 7.03
CA GLU A 17 18.64 -14.02 8.21
C GLU A 17 17.95 -12.67 7.98
N VAL A 18 18.68 -11.67 7.46
CA VAL A 18 18.11 -10.36 7.07
C VAL A 18 17.03 -10.52 6.01
N HIS A 19 17.24 -11.39 5.01
CA HIS A 19 16.23 -11.67 3.99
C HIS A 19 14.95 -12.28 4.58
N ALA A 20 15.09 -13.22 5.52
CA ALA A 20 13.95 -13.82 6.20
C ALA A 20 13.19 -12.80 7.06
N GLU A 21 13.88 -11.88 7.73
CA GLU A 21 13.27 -10.78 8.49
C GLU A 21 12.52 -9.80 7.58
N LEU A 22 13.09 -9.44 6.42
CA LEU A 22 12.44 -8.57 5.43
C LEU A 22 11.19 -9.22 4.83
N LEU A 23 11.26 -10.49 4.44
CA LEU A 23 10.08 -11.24 3.96
C LEU A 23 8.99 -11.37 5.05
N ALA A 24 9.40 -11.57 6.31
CA ALA A 24 8.45 -11.65 7.42
C ALA A 24 7.78 -10.29 7.72
N ALA A 25 8.48 -9.18 7.51
CA ALA A 25 7.97 -7.84 7.76
C ALA A 25 7.13 -7.27 6.60
N TYR A 26 7.50 -7.55 5.34
CA TYR A 26 6.91 -6.93 4.15
C TYR A 26 6.10 -7.90 3.27
N GLY A 27 6.10 -9.21 3.56
CA GLY A 27 5.28 -10.21 2.87
C GLY A 27 5.71 -10.52 1.44
N GLU A 28 4.83 -11.19 0.67
CA GLU A 28 5.06 -11.57 -0.74
C GLU A 28 5.16 -10.36 -1.70
N ASP A 29 4.78 -9.17 -1.24
CA ASP A 29 4.91 -7.92 -2.01
C ASP A 29 6.34 -7.34 -1.96
N TRP A 30 7.25 -7.96 -1.20
CA TRP A 30 8.65 -7.58 -1.23
C TRP A 30 9.23 -7.84 -2.64
N PRO A 31 9.79 -6.83 -3.30
CA PRO A 31 10.37 -7.01 -4.63
C PRO A 31 11.65 -7.84 -4.54
N ASP A 32 11.52 -9.16 -4.73
CA ASP A 32 12.62 -10.15 -4.75
C ASP A 32 13.78 -9.73 -5.67
N HIS A 33 13.49 -8.94 -6.72
CA HIS A 33 14.51 -8.44 -7.63
C HIS A 33 15.48 -7.44 -6.99
N LEU A 34 15.06 -6.68 -5.96
CA LEU A 34 15.96 -5.76 -5.23
C LEU A 34 17.04 -6.52 -4.45
N TRP A 35 16.77 -7.75 -4.05
CA TRP A 35 17.76 -8.59 -3.35
C TRP A 35 18.98 -8.91 -4.21
N ASN A 36 18.78 -9.03 -5.53
CA ASN A 36 19.88 -9.32 -6.47
C ASN A 36 20.86 -8.14 -6.63
N ASP A 37 20.39 -6.92 -6.35
CA ASP A 37 21.20 -5.70 -6.48
C ASP A 37 21.81 -5.25 -5.14
N ILE A 38 21.40 -5.88 -4.02
CA ILE A 38 21.98 -5.60 -2.70
C ILE A 38 23.39 -6.16 -2.65
N ARG A 39 24.37 -5.25 -2.58
CA ARG A 39 25.75 -5.57 -2.24
C ARG A 39 25.98 -5.19 -0.78
N PRO A 40 26.08 -6.15 0.15
CA PRO A 40 26.42 -5.83 1.53
C PRO A 40 27.81 -5.19 1.55
N ASP A 41 27.90 -4.00 2.13
CA ASP A 41 29.15 -3.29 2.39
C ASP A 41 29.53 -3.53 3.86
N ASP A 42 30.54 -4.36 4.08
CA ASP A 42 31.02 -4.74 5.41
C ASP A 42 31.68 -3.57 6.17
N ASP A 43 32.06 -2.50 5.47
CA ASP A 43 32.66 -1.30 6.05
C ASP A 43 31.63 -0.17 6.24
N ALA A 44 30.36 -0.41 5.91
CA ALA A 44 29.31 0.60 6.05
C ALA A 44 29.09 0.97 7.52
N VAL A 45 29.18 2.27 7.80
CA VAL A 45 28.83 2.83 9.11
C VAL A 45 27.30 2.71 9.28
N PRO A 46 26.81 2.31 10.47
CA PRO A 46 25.38 2.25 10.74
C PRO A 46 24.68 3.55 10.34
N VAL A 47 23.69 3.44 9.45
CA VAL A 47 22.87 4.59 9.07
C VAL A 47 21.85 4.79 10.16
N ASP A 48 21.94 5.94 10.86
CA ASP A 48 20.93 6.35 11.82
C ASP A 48 19.70 6.84 11.04
N LEU A 49 18.78 5.91 10.81
CA LEU A 49 17.50 6.23 10.18
C LEU A 49 16.62 6.90 11.24
N PRO A 50 16.02 8.07 10.94
CA PRO A 50 15.02 8.61 11.85
C PRO A 50 13.95 7.54 12.08
N PRO A 51 13.48 7.35 13.33
CA PRO A 51 12.34 6.48 13.58
C PRO A 51 11.20 6.94 12.67
N LEU A 52 10.51 5.99 12.03
CA LEU A 52 9.33 6.29 11.22
C LEU A 52 8.37 7.07 12.12
N GLU A 53 8.30 8.39 11.93
CA GLU A 53 7.37 9.25 12.63
C GLU A 53 5.99 8.84 12.15
N SER A 54 5.25 8.17 13.04
CA SER A 54 3.87 7.69 12.88
C SER A 54 3.61 6.73 11.71
N SER A 55 2.66 5.84 11.96
CA SER A 55 1.88 5.14 10.94
C SER A 55 1.04 6.13 10.14
N ASP A 56 1.68 7.12 9.53
CA ASP A 56 0.99 7.99 8.58
C ASP A 56 0.43 7.08 7.50
N ASP A 57 -0.88 7.15 7.25
CA ASP A 57 -1.58 6.40 6.22
C ASP A 57 -0.89 6.68 4.88
N VAL A 58 0.08 5.84 4.52
CA VAL A 58 0.79 5.96 3.25
C VAL A 58 -0.19 5.55 2.17
N MET A 59 -0.74 6.54 1.48
CA MET A 59 -1.63 6.30 0.35
C MET A 59 -0.83 5.67 -0.80
N VAL A 60 -1.06 4.39 -1.05
CA VAL A 60 -0.46 3.66 -2.17
C VAL A 60 -1.43 3.66 -3.35
N PRO A 61 -1.14 4.37 -4.45
CA PRO A 61 -1.98 4.30 -5.65
C PRO A 61 -1.77 2.95 -6.34
N PHE A 62 -2.87 2.27 -6.66
CA PHE A 62 -2.83 1.07 -7.49
C PHE A 62 -3.97 1.09 -8.51
N THR A 63 -3.75 0.42 -9.65
CA THR A 63 -4.74 0.30 -10.72
C THR A 63 -5.24 -1.14 -10.79
N ALA A 64 -6.55 -1.34 -10.80
CA ALA A 64 -7.18 -2.66 -10.90
C ALA A 64 -8.13 -2.76 -12.09
N GLU A 65 -8.17 -3.93 -12.72
CA GLU A 65 -9.18 -4.28 -13.72
C GLU A 65 -10.39 -4.94 -13.04
N LEU A 66 -11.57 -4.35 -13.19
CA LEU A 66 -12.82 -4.87 -12.62
C LEU A 66 -13.74 -5.42 -13.71
N ARG A 67 -14.27 -6.64 -13.49
CA ARG A 67 -15.34 -7.21 -14.30
C ARG A 67 -16.65 -7.19 -13.51
N ILE A 68 -17.56 -6.31 -13.90
CA ILE A 68 -18.87 -6.17 -13.26
C ILE A 68 -20.01 -6.33 -14.27
N PRO A 69 -21.21 -6.77 -13.84
CA PRO A 69 -22.37 -6.80 -14.71
C PRO A 69 -22.68 -5.41 -15.28
N ARG A 70 -23.10 -5.36 -16.55
CA ARG A 70 -23.45 -4.09 -17.23
C ARG A 70 -24.40 -3.20 -16.44
N ALA A 71 -25.44 -3.79 -15.85
CA ALA A 71 -26.41 -3.04 -15.03
C ALA A 71 -25.77 -2.41 -13.78
N ALA A 72 -24.72 -3.02 -13.21
CA ALA A 72 -23.99 -2.43 -12.10
C ALA A 72 -23.12 -1.25 -12.57
N TYR A 73 -22.48 -1.40 -13.74
CA TYR A 73 -21.70 -0.34 -14.38
C TYR A 73 -22.56 0.90 -14.71
N GLU A 74 -23.75 0.69 -15.29
CA GLU A 74 -24.68 1.79 -15.62
C GLU A 74 -25.14 2.53 -14.35
N ARG A 75 -25.42 1.79 -13.26
CA ARG A 75 -25.74 2.40 -11.96
C ARG A 75 -24.57 3.15 -11.34
N LEU A 76 -23.34 2.73 -11.61
CA LEU A 76 -22.14 3.42 -11.13
C LEU A 76 -21.98 4.76 -11.85
N ILE A 77 -22.16 4.78 -13.19
CA ILE A 77 -22.13 6.02 -13.98
C ILE A 77 -23.19 7.00 -13.49
N ALA A 78 -24.44 6.56 -13.35
CA ALA A 78 -25.53 7.43 -12.90
C ALA A 78 -25.23 8.07 -11.53
N ARG A 79 -24.64 7.30 -10.60
CA ARG A 79 -24.25 7.83 -9.28
C ARG A 79 -23.06 8.79 -9.35
N ALA A 80 -22.13 8.56 -10.26
CA ALA A 80 -21.00 9.46 -10.46
C ALA A 80 -21.49 10.80 -11.01
N GLU A 81 -22.42 10.77 -11.98
CA GLU A 81 -23.10 11.95 -12.51
C GLU A 81 -23.89 12.71 -11.43
N GLU A 82 -24.66 11.99 -10.59
CA GLU A 82 -25.38 12.58 -9.46
C GLU A 82 -24.44 13.26 -8.44
N ALA A 83 -23.26 12.68 -8.23
CA ALA A 83 -22.25 13.22 -7.33
C ALA A 83 -21.37 14.32 -7.95
N GLY A 84 -21.44 14.51 -9.27
CA GLY A 84 -20.56 15.42 -10.02
C GLY A 84 -19.10 14.95 -10.07
N LEU A 85 -18.86 13.64 -9.97
CA LEU A 85 -17.54 13.02 -9.95
C LEU A 85 -17.33 12.14 -11.19
N GLU A 86 -16.07 11.91 -11.53
CA GLU A 86 -15.73 10.86 -12.49
C GLU A 86 -15.96 9.47 -11.87
N ARG A 87 -16.24 8.47 -12.71
CA ARG A 87 -16.51 7.09 -12.28
C ARG A 87 -15.41 6.54 -11.35
N ASP A 88 -14.16 6.76 -11.71
CA ASP A 88 -12.99 6.20 -11.00
C ASP A 88 -12.73 6.93 -9.68
N GLU A 89 -13.04 8.22 -9.64
CA GLU A 89 -12.97 9.05 -8.44
C GLU A 89 -14.04 8.61 -7.44
N LEU A 90 -15.29 8.42 -7.89
CA LEU A 90 -16.35 7.89 -7.05
C LEU A 90 -15.99 6.50 -6.48
N LEU A 91 -15.40 5.62 -7.30
CA LEU A 91 -15.00 4.29 -6.86
C LEU A 91 -13.88 4.35 -5.80
N SER A 92 -12.90 5.23 -6.00
CA SER A 92 -11.78 5.44 -5.08
C SER A 92 -12.25 5.99 -3.74
N GLU A 93 -13.14 6.99 -3.76
CA GLU A 93 -13.77 7.54 -2.55
C GLU A 93 -14.59 6.49 -1.81
N TRP A 94 -15.33 5.64 -2.54
CA TRP A 94 -16.15 4.62 -1.92
C TRP A 94 -15.32 3.52 -1.25
N ILE A 95 -14.25 3.07 -1.90
CA ILE A 95 -13.29 2.11 -1.32
C ILE A 95 -12.57 2.71 -0.12
N THR A 96 -12.15 3.97 -0.22
CA THR A 96 -11.48 4.68 0.88
C THR A 96 -12.43 4.80 2.08
N ALA A 97 -13.69 5.19 1.84
CA ALA A 97 -14.67 5.30 2.90
C ALA A 97 -15.03 3.95 3.55
N GLU A 98 -15.07 2.87 2.77
CA GLU A 98 -15.24 1.50 3.30
C GLU A 98 -14.01 1.07 4.12
N ALA A 99 -12.80 1.41 3.68
CA ALA A 99 -11.55 1.04 4.36
C ALA A 99 -11.29 1.87 5.63
N SER A 100 -11.73 3.14 5.66
CA SER A 100 -11.63 4.03 6.83
C SER A 100 -12.78 3.85 7.83
N ALA A 101 -13.83 3.12 7.44
CA ALA A 101 -14.86 2.68 8.36
C ALA A 101 -14.33 1.53 9.22
N ASP A 102 -13.82 1.82 10.41
CA ASP A 102 -13.75 0.84 11.50
C ASP A 102 -15.09 0.09 11.53
N ASP A 103 -15.08 -1.26 11.53
CA ASP A 103 -16.12 -2.34 11.45
C ASP A 103 -17.57 -2.05 11.96
N THR A 104 -18.04 -0.81 11.89
CA THR A 104 -19.13 -0.21 12.65
C THR A 104 -19.88 0.88 11.86
N VAL A 105 -19.35 1.38 10.75
CA VAL A 105 -20.04 2.40 9.94
C VAL A 105 -20.92 1.73 8.89
N SER A 106 -22.21 2.01 8.92
CA SER A 106 -23.15 1.46 7.95
C SER A 106 -23.01 2.13 6.59
N ARG A 107 -23.34 1.39 5.52
CA ARG A 107 -23.36 1.88 4.13
C ARG A 107 -24.08 3.22 3.96
N ASP A 108 -25.16 3.46 4.70
CA ASP A 108 -25.95 4.69 4.61
C ASP A 108 -25.22 5.90 5.24
N GLU A 109 -24.37 5.67 6.23
CA GLU A 109 -23.53 6.69 6.85
C GLU A 109 -22.35 7.10 5.95
N ILE A 110 -21.78 6.14 5.22
CA ILE A 110 -20.77 6.42 4.19
C ILE A 110 -21.35 7.33 3.11
N LEU A 111 -22.55 7.02 2.61
CA LEU A 111 -23.23 7.85 1.60
C LEU A 111 -23.58 9.24 2.15
N ALA A 112 -23.96 9.34 3.42
CA ALA A 112 -24.25 10.62 4.06
C ALA A 112 -22.98 11.48 4.26
N LEU A 113 -21.82 10.87 4.54
CA LEU A 113 -20.55 11.57 4.66
C LEU A 113 -20.09 12.14 3.31
N LEU A 114 -20.21 11.34 2.23
CA LEU A 114 -19.90 11.79 0.87
C LEU A 114 -20.83 12.94 0.44
N ALA A 115 -22.12 12.85 0.74
CA ALA A 115 -23.08 13.93 0.44
C ALA A 115 -22.82 15.22 1.22
N ARG A 116 -22.25 15.14 2.43
CA ARG A 116 -21.91 16.32 3.26
C ARG A 116 -20.63 17.01 2.83
N ARG A 117 -19.74 16.33 2.09
CA ARG A 117 -18.43 16.87 1.70
C ARG A 117 -18.47 17.70 0.42
N GLN A 118 -19.61 17.76 -0.30
CA GLN A 118 -19.77 18.69 -1.41
C GLN A 118 -19.67 20.14 -0.90
N PRO A 119 -18.64 20.91 -1.31
CA PRO A 119 -18.67 22.35 -1.08
C PRO A 119 -19.81 22.92 -1.91
N ARG A 120 -20.70 23.69 -1.29
CA ARG A 120 -21.64 24.55 -2.01
C ARG A 120 -20.84 25.63 -2.72
N THR A 121 -20.28 25.32 -3.88
CA THR A 121 -19.88 26.33 -4.85
C THR A 121 -21.15 26.90 -5.44
N ALA A 122 -21.54 28.05 -4.88
CA ALA A 122 -22.46 29.01 -5.47
C ALA A 122 -21.81 29.70 -6.68
#